data_AF-A0A2G9R4F6-F1
#
_entry.id   AF-A0A2G9R4F6-F1
#
_cell.length_a   1.000
_cell.length_b   1.000
_cell.length_c   1.000
_cell.angle_alpha   90.00
_cell.angle_beta   90.00
_cell.angle_gamma   90.00
#
_symmetry.space_group_name_H-M   'P 1'
#
loop_
_entity.id
_entity.type
_entity.pdbx_description
1 polymer ?
#
loop_
_entity_poly.entity_id
_entity_poly.type
_entity_poly.pdbx_seq_one_letter_code
_entity_poly.pdbx_strand_id
1 'polypeptide(L)'
;MDSTTHKLYHVHGMDSRGYLDMYFSNKEDMVFAEDALQFPMAMIHYQLSTGRVEGIFLIDISLGSIIHHLYSASKFFKKIVLLRFQEKCIMELNRWLHDRTGAYDWSHTSSAAAELEGTR
;
A
#
# COMPACT_ATOMS: atom_id res chain seq x y z
N MET A 1 27.56 -3.37 27.51
CA MET A 1 26.19 -3.55 27.00
C MET A 1 26.33 -4.05 25.59
N ASP A 2 25.96 -5.31 25.36
CA ASP A 2 25.95 -5.89 24.02
C ASP A 2 24.98 -5.07 23.18
N SER A 3 25.48 -4.35 22.16
CA SER A 3 24.59 -3.65 21.25
C SER A 3 23.79 -4.74 20.58
N THR A 4 22.51 -4.86 20.90
CA THR A 4 21.62 -5.75 20.18
C THR A 4 21.67 -5.27 18.74
N THR A 5 22.50 -5.89 17.90
CA THR A 5 22.56 -5.60 16.47
C THR A 5 21.12 -5.76 16.04
N HIS A 6 20.41 -4.67 15.76
CA HIS A 6 19.02 -4.75 15.35
C HIS A 6 19.07 -5.45 14.01
N LYS A 7 18.78 -6.75 14.04
CA LYS A 7 18.87 -7.59 12.86
C LYS A 7 17.66 -7.22 12.01
N LEU A 8 17.86 -6.22 11.17
CA LEU A 8 16.97 -5.81 10.10
C LEU A 8 17.06 -6.87 8.99
N TYR A 9 16.72 -8.12 9.33
CA TYR A 9 16.95 -9.33 8.52
C TYR A 9 16.40 -9.26 7.09
N HIS A 10 15.46 -8.34 6.85
CA HIS A 10 14.75 -8.23 5.59
C HIS A 10 14.90 -6.87 4.90
N VAL A 11 15.68 -5.94 5.47
CA VAL A 11 15.84 -4.59 4.90
C VAL A 11 16.67 -4.59 3.62
N HIS A 12 17.55 -5.56 3.38
CA HIS A 12 18.37 -5.57 2.16
C HIS A 12 17.94 -6.60 1.11
N GLY A 13 17.05 -7.54 1.47
CA GLY A 13 16.73 -8.72 0.64
C GLY A 13 15.30 -8.82 0.18
N MET A 14 14.42 -7.85 0.48
CA MET A 14 13.02 -7.98 0.08
C MET A 14 12.87 -7.74 -1.42
N ASP A 15 12.35 -8.74 -2.12
CA ASP A 15 11.87 -8.56 -3.47
C ASP A 15 10.48 -7.90 -3.42
N SER A 16 10.44 -6.60 -3.71
CA SER A 16 9.19 -5.84 -3.69
C SER A 16 8.18 -6.39 -4.70
N ARG A 17 8.63 -6.83 -5.89
CA ARG A 17 7.73 -7.34 -6.92
C ARG A 17 7.21 -8.71 -6.53
N GLY A 18 8.08 -9.63 -6.13
CA GLY A 18 7.67 -10.95 -5.64
C GLY A 18 6.74 -10.86 -4.42
N TYR A 19 6.93 -9.89 -3.53
CA TYR A 19 6.00 -9.63 -2.43
C TYR A 19 4.61 -9.18 -2.94
N LEU A 20 4.56 -8.27 -3.91
CA LEU A 20 3.30 -7.85 -4.51
C LEU A 20 2.60 -9.00 -5.24
N ASP A 21 3.33 -9.78 -6.03
CA ASP A 21 2.79 -10.93 -6.75
C ASP A 21 2.25 -12.01 -5.78
N MET A 22 2.90 -12.17 -4.62
CA MET A 22 2.53 -13.17 -3.63
C MET A 22 1.29 -12.77 -2.80
N TYR A 23 1.03 -11.48 -2.57
CA TYR A 23 -0.04 -11.02 -1.66
C TYR A 23 -1.11 -10.14 -2.29
N PHE A 24 -0.83 -9.49 -3.42
CA PHE A 24 -1.65 -8.44 -4.02
C PHE A 24 -1.91 -8.67 -5.52
N SER A 25 -1.75 -9.90 -6.01
CA SER A 25 -2.03 -10.19 -7.43
C SER A 25 -3.52 -10.24 -7.72
N ASN A 26 -3.91 -9.86 -8.94
CA ASN A 26 -5.29 -9.92 -9.40
C ASN A 26 -5.68 -11.30 -9.97
N LYS A 27 -5.04 -12.38 -9.51
CA LYS A 27 -5.40 -13.72 -9.97
C LYS A 27 -6.70 -14.17 -9.30
N GLU A 28 -7.55 -14.87 -10.03
CA GLU A 28 -8.84 -15.36 -9.49
C GLU A 28 -8.65 -16.32 -8.31
N ASP A 29 -7.55 -17.07 -8.28
CA ASP A 29 -7.20 -18.04 -7.24
C ASP A 29 -6.33 -17.43 -6.12
N MET A 30 -6.30 -16.10 -6.01
CA MET A 30 -5.48 -15.40 -5.03
C MET A 30 -5.95 -15.66 -3.59
N VAL A 31 -5.27 -16.57 -2.91
CA VAL A 31 -5.61 -17.03 -1.54
C VAL A 31 -5.61 -15.89 -0.51
N PHE A 32 -4.81 -14.85 -0.71
CA PHE A 32 -4.71 -13.71 0.22
C PHE A 32 -5.59 -12.52 -0.15
N ALA A 33 -6.47 -12.62 -1.16
CA ALA A 33 -7.26 -11.48 -1.62
C ALA A 33 -8.12 -10.84 -0.50
N GLU A 34 -8.76 -11.66 0.33
CA GLU A 34 -9.55 -11.19 1.47
C GLU A 34 -8.64 -10.53 2.52
N ASP A 35 -7.66 -11.28 3.05
CA ASP A 35 -6.86 -10.88 4.21
C ASP A 35 -5.87 -9.75 3.92
N ALA A 36 -5.28 -9.72 2.72
CA ALA A 36 -4.26 -8.75 2.36
C ALA A 36 -4.83 -7.49 1.69
N LEU A 37 -5.99 -7.58 1.03
CA LEU A 37 -6.54 -6.50 0.23
C LEU A 37 -7.95 -6.07 0.66
N GLN A 38 -8.95 -6.94 0.55
CA GLN A 38 -10.35 -6.54 0.70
C GLN A 38 -10.67 -6.08 2.13
N PHE A 39 -10.35 -6.89 3.13
CA PHE A 39 -10.61 -6.54 4.53
C PHE A 39 -9.81 -5.31 4.98
N PRO A 40 -8.48 -5.19 4.72
CA PRO A 40 -7.73 -3.99 5.07
C PRO A 40 -8.25 -2.72 4.39
N MET A 41 -8.60 -2.78 3.10
CA MET A 41 -9.15 -1.62 2.40
C MET A 41 -10.50 -1.19 3.00
N ALA A 42 -11.40 -2.13 3.27
CA ALA A 42 -12.69 -1.85 3.88
C ALA A 42 -12.54 -1.24 5.28
N MET A 43 -11.64 -1.80 6.10
CA MET A 43 -11.38 -1.30 7.46
C MET A 43 -10.81 0.13 7.42
N ILE A 44 -9.81 0.38 6.58
CA ILE A 44 -9.16 1.70 6.48
C ILE A 44 -10.18 2.73 5.96
N HIS A 45 -10.95 2.37 4.93
CA HIS A 45 -12.01 3.22 4.41
C HIS A 45 -13.03 3.58 5.50
N TYR A 46 -13.51 2.59 6.25
CA TYR A 46 -14.45 2.80 7.35
C TYR A 46 -13.90 3.73 8.43
N GLN A 47 -12.67 3.51 8.90
CA GLN A 47 -12.08 4.34 9.96
C GLN A 47 -11.93 5.80 9.52
N LEU A 48 -11.47 6.03 8.29
CA LEU A 48 -11.33 7.37 7.74
C LEU A 48 -12.68 8.04 7.50
N SER A 49 -13.67 7.30 7.00
CA SER A 49 -15.01 7.84 6.71
C SER A 49 -15.82 8.18 7.96
N THR A 50 -15.44 7.67 9.14
CA THR A 50 -16.04 8.13 10.41
C THR A 50 -15.77 9.61 10.73
N GLY A 51 -14.82 10.25 10.04
CA GLY A 51 -14.37 11.63 10.31
C GLY A 51 -13.52 11.77 11.57
N ARG A 52 -13.21 10.67 12.27
CA ARG A 52 -12.37 10.67 13.48
C ARG A 52 -10.88 10.77 13.18
N VAL A 53 -10.48 10.42 11.95
CA VAL A 53 -9.10 10.40 11.48
C VAL A 53 -9.01 11.23 10.21
N GLU A 54 -8.71 12.52 10.38
CA GLU A 54 -8.53 13.48 9.28
C GLU A 54 -7.38 14.44 9.57
N GLY A 55 -6.86 15.09 8.54
CA GLY A 55 -5.81 16.09 8.73
C GLY A 55 -5.23 16.60 7.42
N ILE A 56 -4.27 17.52 7.52
CA ILE A 56 -3.59 18.05 6.33
C ILE A 56 -2.49 17.09 5.86
N PHE A 57 -1.87 16.35 6.77
CA PHE A 57 -0.63 15.64 6.54
C PHE A 57 -0.66 14.22 7.11
N LEU A 58 -0.25 13.24 6.30
CA LEU A 58 -0.07 11.84 6.68
C LEU A 58 1.35 11.38 6.35
N ILE A 59 2.01 10.71 7.30
CA ILE A 59 3.23 9.95 7.06
C ILE A 59 2.84 8.47 7.01
N ASP A 60 2.97 7.86 5.84
CA ASP A 60 2.75 6.43 5.62
C ASP A 60 4.05 5.66 5.81
N ILE A 61 4.12 4.82 6.84
CA ILE A 61 5.25 3.93 7.11
C ILE A 61 4.77 2.50 6.87
N SER A 62 5.13 1.94 5.72
CA SER A 62 4.66 0.61 5.33
C SER A 62 5.76 -0.22 4.66
N LEU A 63 5.53 -1.53 4.61
CA LEU A 63 6.41 -2.52 3.99
C LEU A 63 6.04 -2.69 2.51
N GLY A 64 7.03 -2.99 1.67
CA GLY A 64 6.79 -3.16 0.23
C GLY A 64 6.41 -1.88 -0.49
N SER A 65 6.07 -2.03 -1.76
CA SER A 65 5.56 -0.95 -2.62
C SER A 65 4.03 -0.96 -2.67
N ILE A 66 3.37 -1.25 -1.55
CA ILE A 66 1.90 -1.29 -1.46
C ILE A 66 1.30 0.11 -1.50
N ILE A 67 0.12 0.24 -2.12
CA ILE A 67 -0.60 1.52 -2.26
C ILE A 67 -2.11 1.44 -1.98
N HIS A 68 -2.67 0.25 -1.74
CA HIS A 68 -4.13 0.07 -1.68
C HIS A 68 -4.81 0.88 -0.57
N HIS A 69 -4.13 1.11 0.54
CA HIS A 69 -4.60 1.98 1.64
C HIS A 69 -4.63 3.47 1.26
N LEU A 70 -3.83 3.88 0.28
CA LEU A 70 -3.69 5.27 -0.13
C LEU A 70 -4.94 5.79 -0.86
N TYR A 71 -5.72 4.92 -1.50
CA TYR A 71 -6.95 5.34 -2.18
C TYR A 71 -7.89 6.06 -1.22
N SER A 72 -8.20 5.43 -0.08
CA SER A 72 -9.01 6.07 0.94
C SER A 72 -8.28 7.21 1.63
N ALA A 73 -7.00 7.05 2.02
CA ALA A 73 -6.26 8.10 2.71
C ALA A 73 -6.16 9.41 1.92
N SER A 74 -6.01 9.34 0.59
CA SER A 74 -5.90 10.52 -0.28
C SER A 74 -7.12 11.44 -0.26
N LYS A 75 -8.28 10.94 0.15
CA LYS A 75 -9.51 11.74 0.30
C LYS A 75 -9.53 12.59 1.56
N PHE A 76 -8.86 12.13 2.62
CA PHE A 76 -8.91 12.76 3.93
C PHE A 76 -7.63 13.53 4.28
N PHE A 77 -6.55 13.31 3.51
CA PHE A 77 -5.26 13.97 3.70
C PHE A 77 -4.78 14.68 2.43
N LYS A 78 -4.48 15.97 2.56
CA LYS A 78 -4.01 16.80 1.44
C LYS A 78 -2.57 16.50 1.02
N LYS A 79 -1.73 16.05 1.95
CA LYS A 79 -0.32 15.74 1.71
C LYS A 79 0.02 14.41 2.37
N ILE A 80 0.49 13.47 1.55
CA ILE A 80 0.93 12.15 2.01
C ILE A 80 2.42 12.01 1.69
N VAL A 81 3.21 11.62 2.69
CA VAL A 81 4.63 11.24 2.51
C VAL A 81 4.75 9.73 2.70
N LEU A 82 5.22 9.05 1.66
CA LEU A 82 5.45 7.62 1.68
C LEU A 82 6.87 7.34 2.14
N LEU A 83 7.02 6.71 3.30
CA LEU A 83 8.30 6.22 3.79
C LEU A 83 8.37 4.71 3.54
N ARG A 84 9.46 4.28 2.90
CA ARG A 84 9.76 2.88 2.64
C ARG A 84 11.17 2.56 3.11
N PHE A 85 11.34 1.36 3.65
CA PHE A 85 12.62 0.91 4.19
C PHE A 85 13.66 0.59 3.11
N GLN A 86 13.25 0.48 1.84
CA GLN A 86 14.13 0.04 0.75
C GLN A 86 14.00 0.95 -0.47
N GLU A 87 15.14 1.28 -1.07
CA GLU A 87 15.21 2.06 -2.31
C GLU A 87 14.43 1.39 -3.44
N LYS A 88 14.48 0.05 -3.56
CA LYS A 88 13.71 -0.69 -4.58
C LYS A 88 12.20 -0.47 -4.47
N CYS A 89 11.65 -0.39 -3.25
CA CYS A 89 10.24 -0.07 -3.04
C CYS A 89 9.93 1.37 -3.46
N ILE A 90 10.83 2.31 -3.13
CA ILE A 90 10.71 3.72 -3.53
C ILE A 90 10.72 3.85 -5.06
N MET A 91 11.61 3.13 -5.73
CA MET A 91 11.69 3.10 -7.20
C MET A 91 10.42 2.52 -7.83
N GLU A 92 9.86 1.44 -7.27
CA GLU A 92 8.61 0.84 -7.75
C GLU A 92 7.43 1.81 -7.60
N LEU A 93 7.33 2.51 -6.46
CA LEU A 93 6.33 3.56 -6.25
C LEU A 93 6.52 4.75 -7.21
N ASN A 94 7.77 5.18 -7.44
CA ASN A 94 8.06 6.26 -8.38
C ASN A 94 7.70 5.89 -9.82
N ARG A 95 7.96 4.63 -10.23
CA ARG A 95 7.50 4.11 -11.53
C ARG A 95 5.98 4.19 -11.62
N TRP A 96 5.26 3.69 -10.62
CA TRP A 96 3.80 3.74 -10.60
C TRP A 96 3.26 5.18 -10.64
N LEU A 97 3.92 6.12 -9.95
CA LEU A 97 3.46 7.50 -9.84
C LEU A 97 3.67 8.33 -11.12
N HIS A 98 4.76 8.09 -11.88
CA HIS A 98 5.15 8.98 -12.98
C HIS A 98 5.16 8.33 -14.37
N ASP A 99 5.88 7.22 -14.55
CA ASP A 99 6.14 6.61 -15.86
C ASP A 99 5.06 5.58 -16.22
N ARG A 100 4.59 4.83 -15.22
CA ARG A 100 3.68 3.68 -15.30
C ARG A 100 4.17 2.53 -16.19
N THR A 101 5.10 2.76 -17.10
CA THR A 101 5.74 1.71 -17.91
C THR A 101 6.47 0.73 -17.00
N GLY A 102 6.06 -0.54 -17.06
CA GLY A 102 6.62 -1.60 -16.21
C GLY A 102 6.30 -1.49 -14.72
N ALA A 103 5.45 -0.54 -14.30
CA ALA A 103 4.97 -0.48 -12.92
C ALA A 103 4.05 -1.68 -12.60
N TYR A 104 3.89 -1.98 -11.32
CA TYR A 104 2.87 -2.94 -10.89
C TYR A 104 1.46 -2.48 -11.26
N ASP A 105 0.65 -3.41 -11.77
CA ASP A 105 -0.74 -3.13 -12.15
C ASP A 105 -1.64 -3.16 -10.91
N TRP A 106 -2.08 -1.97 -10.51
CA TRP A 106 -2.96 -1.75 -9.38
C TRP A 106 -4.43 -1.55 -9.80
N SER A 107 -4.79 -1.76 -11.07
CA SER A 107 -6.14 -1.47 -11.58
C SER A 107 -7.25 -2.15 -10.78
N HIS A 108 -7.06 -3.41 -10.40
CA HIS A 108 -8.02 -4.15 -9.58
C HIS A 108 -8.27 -3.51 -8.20
N THR A 109 -7.22 -2.98 -7.57
CA THR A 109 -7.35 -2.28 -6.27
C THR A 109 -8.02 -0.92 -6.42
N SER A 110 -7.82 -0.21 -7.54
CA SER A 110 -8.56 1.04 -7.78
C SER A 110 -10.05 0.81 -7.96
N SER A 111 -10.44 -0.29 -8.61
CA SER A 111 -11.85 -0.69 -8.73
C SER A 111 -12.45 -1.03 -7.36
N ALA A 112 -11.74 -1.80 -6.54
CA ALA A 112 -12.17 -2.12 -5.18
C ALA A 112 -12.35 -0.86 -4.31
N ALA A 113 -11.47 0.13 -4.46
CA ALA A 113 -11.63 1.42 -3.78
C ALA A 113 -12.89 2.18 -4.24
N ALA A 114 -13.17 2.22 -5.54
CA ALA A 114 -14.35 2.89 -6.07
C ALA A 114 -15.66 2.25 -5.57
N GLU A 115 -15.68 0.92 -5.43
CA GLU A 115 -16.81 0.17 -4.86
C GLU A 115 -17.05 0.54 -3.38
N LEU A 116 -15.99 0.62 -2.57
CA LEU A 116 -16.09 1.05 -1.17
C LEU A 116 -16.64 2.47 -1.03
N GLU A 117 -16.35 3.32 -2.01
CA GLU A 117 -16.78 4.72 -2.03
C GLU A 117 -18.23 4.91 -2.49
N GLY A 118 -18.91 3.84 -2.92
CA GLY A 118 -20.27 3.88 -3.44
C GLY A 118 -20.39 4.49 -4.84
N THR A 119 -19.26 4.66 -5.54
CA THR A 119 -19.18 5.15 -6.92
C THR A 119 -19.07 3.98 -7.88
N ARG A 120 -20.13 3.69 -8.62
CA ARG A 120 -20.10 2.81 -9.79
C ARG A 120 -20.59 3.55 -11.02
#